data_AF-A0A162GP07-F1
#
_entry.id   AF-A0A162GP07-F1
#
_cell.length_a   1.000
_cell.length_b   1.000
_cell.length_c   1.000
_cell.angle_alpha   90.00
_cell.angle_beta   90.00
_cell.angle_gamma   90.00
#
_symmetry.space_group_name_H-M   'P 1'
#
loop_
_entity.id
_entity.type
_entity.pdbx_description
1 polymer ?
#
loop_
_entity_poly.entity_id
_entity_poly.type
_entity_poly.pdbx_seq_one_letter_code
_entity_poly.pdbx_strand_id
1 'polypeptide(L)'
;MTQRITLAFTGASGAPYGLRLLQCLLDADCEVFVLLSKAARVVIGTETELKLPAGTGQAEQALREWVKTDKGRLVVCGLEQWTAPVASGSGAPAAMVVCPCSTGTLSAIATGTSDNLIERAADVAIKEGRKLILVPRESPFSAIHLENM
;
A
#
# COMPACT_ATOMS: atom_id res chain seq x y z
N MET A 1 -14.56 12.24 12.84
CA MET A 1 -14.61 11.70 11.47
C MET A 1 -13.56 10.61 11.37
N THR A 2 -13.92 9.41 10.95
CA THR A 2 -12.99 8.28 10.72
C THR A 2 -12.00 8.68 9.63
N GLN A 3 -10.70 8.61 9.89
CA GLN A 3 -9.68 8.92 8.89
C GLN A 3 -9.60 7.78 7.86
N ARG A 4 -9.52 8.16 6.58
CA ARG A 4 -9.34 7.22 5.47
C ARG A 4 -7.89 7.26 5.01
N ILE A 5 -7.25 6.11 4.86
CA ILE A 5 -5.84 5.98 4.47
C ILE A 5 -5.69 4.88 3.40
N THR A 6 -4.90 5.14 2.36
CA THR A 6 -4.44 4.09 1.44
C THR A 6 -3.11 3.53 1.95
N LEU A 7 -2.99 2.22 2.09
CA LEU A 7 -1.75 1.53 2.43
C LEU A 7 -1.38 0.53 1.33
N ALA A 8 -0.29 0.78 0.62
CA ALA A 8 0.21 -0.12 -0.42
C ALA A 8 1.43 -0.90 0.05
N PHE A 9 1.46 -2.19 -0.27
CA PHE A 9 2.63 -3.06 -0.07
C PHE A 9 3.24 -3.38 -1.43
N THR A 10 4.56 -3.21 -1.53
CA THR A 10 5.33 -3.50 -2.75
C THR A 10 6.42 -4.54 -2.47
N GLY A 11 7.12 -5.00 -3.51
CA GLY A 11 8.08 -6.11 -3.44
C GLY A 11 9.43 -5.82 -2.78
N ALA A 12 9.53 -4.84 -1.89
CA ALA A 12 10.73 -4.65 -1.09
C ALA A 12 10.65 -5.44 0.22
N SER A 13 11.80 -5.90 0.73
CA SER A 13 11.89 -6.47 2.08
C SER A 13 11.41 -5.46 3.14
N GLY A 14 10.87 -5.96 4.25
CA GLY A 14 10.32 -5.14 5.33
C GLY A 14 8.82 -5.28 5.51
N ALA A 15 8.23 -6.42 5.15
CA ALA A 15 6.82 -6.72 5.36
C ALA A 15 6.33 -6.46 6.80
N PRO A 16 7.11 -6.76 7.88
CA PRO A 16 6.69 -6.48 9.25
C PRO A 16 6.35 -5.01 9.52
N TYR A 17 7.01 -4.05 8.86
CA TYR A 17 6.72 -2.63 9.04
C TYR A 17 5.33 -2.26 8.51
N GLY A 18 5.00 -2.68 7.29
CA GLY A 18 3.69 -2.43 6.69
C GLY A 18 2.57 -3.13 7.45
N LEU A 19 2.80 -4.38 7.89
CA LEU A 19 1.81 -5.14 8.67
C LEU A 19 1.56 -4.53 10.05
N ARG A 20 2.62 -4.07 10.74
CA ARG A 20 2.47 -3.37 12.02
C ARG A 20 1.79 -2.02 11.84
N LEU A 21 2.11 -1.28 10.78
CA LEU A 21 1.43 -0.04 10.44
C LEU A 21 -0.06 -0.27 10.21
N LEU A 22 -0.43 -1.29 9.42
CA LEU A 22 -1.83 -1.65 9.19
C LEU A 22 -2.58 -1.90 10.50
N GLN A 23 -1.99 -2.69 11.41
CA GLN A 23 -2.56 -2.96 12.72
C GLN A 23 -2.78 -1.66 13.52
N CYS A 24 -1.76 -0.81 13.63
CA CYS A 24 -1.86 0.46 14.35
C CYS A 24 -2.94 1.40 13.77
N LEU A 25 -3.09 1.46 12.44
CA LEU A 25 -4.12 2.28 11.79
C LEU A 25 -5.52 1.76 12.10
N LEU A 26 -5.72 0.44 12.07
CA LEU A 26 -7.00 -0.17 12.41
C LEU A 26 -7.32 -0.01 13.91
N ASP A 27 -6.34 -0.16 14.80
CA ASP A 27 -6.51 0.07 16.25
C ASP A 27 -6.87 1.52 16.58
N ALA A 28 -6.45 2.46 15.74
CA ALA A 28 -6.83 3.88 15.78
C ALA A 28 -8.18 4.17 15.11
N ASP A 29 -8.95 3.14 14.76
CA ASP A 29 -10.27 3.21 14.14
C ASP A 29 -10.28 3.92 12.77
N CYS A 30 -9.22 3.73 11.97
CA CYS A 30 -9.17 4.25 10.60
C CYS A 30 -9.86 3.29 9.60
N GLU A 31 -10.30 3.84 8.46
CA GLU A 31 -10.62 3.07 7.27
C GLU A 31 -9.37 2.97 6.38
N VAL A 32 -8.89 1.75 6.15
CA VAL A 32 -7.66 1.46 5.42
C VAL A 32 -7.96 0.71 4.13
N PHE A 33 -7.65 1.35 3.00
CA PHE A 33 -7.66 0.71 1.68
C PHE A 33 -6.29 0.09 1.43
N VAL A 34 -6.22 -1.23 1.35
CA VAL A 34 -4.98 -1.97 1.15
C VAL A 34 -4.79 -2.36 -0.31
N LEU A 35 -3.60 -2.09 -0.84
CA LEU A 35 -3.16 -2.50 -2.17
C LEU A 35 -1.95 -3.42 -2.05
N LEU A 36 -1.97 -4.55 -2.75
CA LEU A 36 -0.91 -5.57 -2.69
C LEU A 36 -0.36 -5.84 -4.09
N SER A 37 0.89 -5.48 -4.34
CA SER A 37 1.57 -5.92 -5.57
C SER A 37 1.74 -7.45 -5.58
N LYS A 38 1.91 -8.05 -6.77
CA LYS A 38 2.21 -9.49 -6.88
C LYS A 38 3.49 -9.85 -6.10
N ALA A 39 4.53 -9.03 -6.19
CA ALA A 39 5.79 -9.22 -5.48
C ALA A 39 5.64 -9.09 -3.96
N ALA A 40 4.81 -8.16 -3.46
CA ALA A 40 4.56 -8.00 -2.03
C ALA A 40 3.99 -9.26 -1.40
N ARG A 41 3.11 -9.99 -2.11
CA ARG A 41 2.54 -11.25 -1.61
C ARG A 41 3.62 -12.31 -1.40
N VAL A 42 4.60 -12.38 -2.30
CA VAL A 42 5.75 -13.29 -2.20
C VAL A 42 6.63 -12.89 -1.02
N VAL A 43 6.95 -11.60 -0.89
CA VAL A 43 7.78 -11.10 0.22
C VAL A 43 7.11 -11.34 1.57
N ILE A 44 5.83 -11.01 1.71
CA ILE A 44 5.07 -11.24 2.95
C ILE A 44 5.09 -12.72 3.34
N GLY A 45 4.85 -13.64 2.39
CA GLY A 45 4.89 -15.08 2.66
C GLY A 45 6.29 -15.66 2.89
N THR A 46 7.34 -14.91 2.57
CA THR A 46 8.75 -15.30 2.80
C THR A 46 9.27 -14.76 4.12
N GLU A 47 8.89 -13.54 4.48
CA GLU A 47 9.36 -12.85 5.69
C GLU A 47 8.48 -13.10 6.92
N THR A 48 7.29 -13.66 6.73
CA THR A 48 6.31 -13.89 7.80
C THR A 48 5.56 -15.19 7.59
N GLU A 49 4.85 -15.65 8.62
CA GLU A 49 3.94 -16.79 8.55
C GLU A 49 2.61 -16.48 7.81
N LEU A 50 2.39 -15.23 7.39
CA LEU A 50 1.17 -14.81 6.72
C LEU A 50 1.18 -15.21 5.25
N LYS A 51 0.18 -16.01 4.85
CA LYS A 51 -0.07 -16.34 3.44
C LYS A 51 -1.23 -15.49 2.92
N LEU A 52 -1.00 -14.74 1.85
CA LEU A 52 -2.00 -13.86 1.22
C LEU A 52 -2.49 -14.45 -0.12
N PRO A 53 -3.70 -15.05 -0.16
CA PRO A 53 -4.27 -15.60 -1.40
C PRO A 53 -4.52 -14.52 -2.45
N ALA A 54 -4.49 -14.86 -3.73
CA ALA A 54 -4.60 -13.89 -4.83
C ALA A 54 -5.92 -13.08 -4.81
N GLY A 55 -7.02 -13.69 -4.38
CA GLY A 55 -8.34 -13.02 -4.30
C GLY A 55 -8.38 -11.93 -3.23
N THR A 56 -8.99 -10.78 -3.56
CA THR A 56 -9.08 -9.62 -2.65
C THR A 56 -9.81 -9.95 -1.35
N GLY A 57 -10.97 -10.62 -1.41
CA GLY A 57 -11.72 -10.98 -0.20
C GLY A 57 -10.98 -11.97 0.71
N GLN A 58 -10.28 -12.96 0.15
CA GLN A 58 -9.49 -13.91 0.94
C GLN A 58 -8.25 -13.25 1.55
N ALA A 59 -7.60 -12.34 0.82
CA ALA A 59 -6.50 -11.54 1.34
C ALA A 59 -6.96 -10.60 2.46
N GLU A 60 -8.14 -9.98 2.32
CA GLU A 60 -8.74 -9.13 3.34
C GLU A 60 -9.00 -9.91 4.63
N GLN A 61 -9.60 -11.10 4.52
CA GLN A 61 -9.81 -11.98 5.67
C GLN A 61 -8.49 -12.37 6.34
N ALA A 62 -7.50 -12.82 5.58
CA ALA A 62 -6.19 -13.21 6.11
C ALA A 62 -5.48 -12.04 6.83
N LEU A 63 -5.55 -10.83 6.27
CA LEU A 63 -5.02 -9.63 6.91
C LEU A 63 -5.79 -9.29 8.19
N ARG A 64 -7.12 -9.41 8.19
CA ARG A 64 -7.95 -9.17 9.37
C ARG A 64 -7.61 -10.13 10.52
N GLU A 65 -7.41 -11.41 10.20
CA GLU A 65 -6.96 -12.42 11.17
C GLU A 65 -5.56 -12.11 11.71
N TRP A 66 -4.64 -11.66 10.84
CA TRP A 66 -3.28 -11.31 11.23
C TRP A 66 -3.21 -10.13 12.21
N VAL A 67 -3.97 -9.05 11.95
CA VAL A 67 -3.91 -7.83 12.79
C VAL A 67 -4.59 -7.99 14.15
N LYS A 68 -5.43 -9.03 14.33
CA LYS A 68 -6.10 -9.35 15.61
C LYS A 68 -6.87 -8.17 16.22
N THR A 69 -7.53 -7.37 15.39
CA THR A 69 -8.35 -6.23 15.79
C THR A 69 -9.61 -6.15 14.95
N ASP A 70 -10.75 -5.91 15.62
CA ASP A 70 -12.07 -5.70 15.03
C ASP A 70 -12.36 -4.21 14.76
N LYS A 71 -11.49 -3.32 15.27
CA LYS A 71 -11.56 -1.88 15.03
C LYS A 71 -11.21 -1.52 13.58
N GLY A 72 -11.68 -0.35 13.16
CA GLY A 72 -11.42 0.19 11.84
C GLY A 72 -11.98 -0.65 10.69
N ARG A 73 -12.05 -0.03 9.52
CA ARG A 73 -12.51 -0.71 8.30
C ARG A 73 -11.31 -1.10 7.45
N LEU A 74 -11.25 -2.34 7.01
CA LEU A 74 -10.23 -2.86 6.11
C LEU A 74 -10.88 -3.17 4.77
N VAL A 75 -10.31 -2.68 3.67
CA VAL A 75 -10.77 -2.98 2.31
C VAL A 75 -9.56 -3.31 1.45
N VAL A 76 -9.49 -4.51 0.88
CA VAL A 76 -8.43 -4.87 -0.08
C VAL A 76 -8.92 -4.64 -1.50
N CYS A 77 -8.19 -3.83 -2.29
CA CYS A 77 -8.51 -3.59 -3.69
C CYS A 77 -7.58 -4.36 -4.63
N GLY A 78 -8.10 -4.79 -5.79
CA GLY A 78 -7.31 -5.45 -6.83
C GLY A 78 -6.40 -4.45 -7.56
N LEU A 79 -5.25 -4.91 -8.06
CA LEU A 79 -4.28 -4.04 -8.77
C LEU A 79 -4.82 -3.40 -10.05
N GLU A 80 -5.86 -3.98 -10.64
CA GLU A 80 -6.52 -3.48 -11.87
C GLU A 80 -7.95 -3.02 -11.60
N GLN A 81 -8.33 -2.85 -10.32
CA GLN A 81 -9.68 -2.44 -9.92
C GLN A 81 -9.82 -0.91 -10.05
N TRP A 82 -9.89 -0.41 -11.27
CA TRP A 82 -9.99 1.03 -11.58
C TRP A 82 -11.27 1.71 -11.05
N THR A 83 -12.27 0.94 -10.65
CA THR A 83 -13.49 1.43 -10.01
C THR A 83 -13.32 1.68 -8.50
N ALA A 84 -12.18 1.32 -7.91
CA ALA A 84 -11.92 1.55 -6.50
C ALA A 84 -11.83 3.06 -6.18
N PRO A 85 -12.28 3.52 -4.99
CA PRO A 85 -12.25 4.94 -4.62
C PRO A 85 -10.86 5.58 -4.74
N VAL A 86 -9.80 4.79 -4.50
CA VAL A 86 -8.40 5.24 -4.57
C VAL A 86 -7.93 5.63 -5.98
N ALA A 87 -8.67 5.24 -7.04
CA ALA A 87 -8.33 5.58 -8.43
C ALA A 87 -8.76 6.98 -8.87
N SER A 88 -9.57 7.68 -8.07
CA SER A 88 -10.18 8.98 -8.41
C SER A 88 -9.97 10.02 -7.32
N GLY A 89 -9.65 11.25 -7.71
CA GLY A 89 -9.49 12.38 -6.79
C GLY A 89 -10.73 12.66 -5.95
N SER A 90 -11.94 12.52 -6.50
CA SER A 90 -13.18 12.75 -5.74
C SER A 90 -13.45 11.70 -4.65
N GLY A 91 -12.91 10.48 -4.79
CA GLY A 91 -13.17 9.35 -3.90
C GLY A 91 -12.01 8.98 -2.98
N ALA A 92 -10.77 9.33 -3.36
CA ALA A 92 -9.58 8.79 -2.73
C ALA A 92 -9.40 9.29 -1.28
N PRO A 93 -8.70 8.51 -0.42
CA PRO A 93 -8.30 8.92 0.92
C PRO A 93 -7.42 10.18 0.97
N ALA A 94 -7.36 10.83 2.14
CA ALA A 94 -6.58 12.06 2.34
C ALA A 94 -5.07 11.83 2.48
N ALA A 95 -4.66 10.58 2.75
CA ALA A 95 -3.27 10.19 2.86
C ALA A 95 -3.03 8.80 2.25
N MET A 96 -1.83 8.61 1.71
CA MET A 96 -1.36 7.34 1.19
C MET A 96 0.03 7.02 1.74
N VAL A 97 0.24 5.76 2.11
CA VAL A 97 1.54 5.22 2.50
C VAL A 97 1.88 4.03 1.62
N VAL A 98 3.10 3.97 1.11
CA VAL A 98 3.65 2.76 0.46
C VAL A 98 4.70 2.17 1.40
N CYS A 99 4.37 1.04 2.05
CA CYS A 99 5.21 0.43 3.08
C CYS A 99 5.15 -1.11 3.02
N PRO A 100 6.27 -1.79 2.71
CA PRO A 100 7.51 -1.23 2.17
C PRO A 100 7.34 -0.74 0.72
N CYS A 101 8.19 0.18 0.29
CA CYS A 101 8.28 0.71 -1.08
C CYS A 101 9.52 0.15 -1.79
N SER A 102 9.34 -0.52 -2.93
CA SER A 102 10.42 -0.95 -3.81
C SER A 102 10.90 0.21 -4.66
N THR A 103 12.17 0.20 -5.03
CA THR A 103 12.75 1.21 -5.92
C THR A 103 12.07 1.24 -7.29
N GLY A 104 11.56 0.10 -7.77
CA GLY A 104 10.74 0.04 -8.99
C GLY A 104 9.42 0.79 -8.86
N THR A 105 8.67 0.59 -7.77
CA THR A 105 7.43 1.37 -7.54
C THR A 105 7.73 2.84 -7.27
N LEU A 106 8.79 3.17 -6.53
CA LEU A 106 9.27 4.54 -6.36
C LEU A 106 9.52 5.20 -7.72
N SER A 107 10.27 4.55 -8.61
CA SER A 107 10.55 5.05 -9.95
C SER A 107 9.26 5.28 -10.74
N ALA A 108 8.34 4.31 -10.75
CA ALA A 108 7.09 4.41 -11.50
C ALA A 108 6.19 5.56 -10.99
N ILE A 109 6.23 5.83 -9.68
CA ILE A 109 5.54 6.99 -9.08
C ILE A 109 6.22 8.29 -9.50
N ALA A 110 7.55 8.37 -9.41
CA ALA A 110 8.32 9.56 -9.78
C ALA A 110 8.13 9.93 -11.26
N THR A 111 8.03 8.93 -12.15
CA THR A 111 7.82 9.13 -13.58
C THR A 111 6.34 9.22 -14.01
N GLY A 112 5.40 9.05 -13.08
CA GLY A 112 3.96 9.13 -13.36
C GLY A 112 3.45 8.03 -14.29
N THR A 113 4.04 6.83 -14.26
CA THR A 113 3.70 5.74 -15.20
C THR A 113 2.25 5.30 -15.06
N SER A 114 1.78 5.12 -13.82
CA SER A 114 0.39 4.79 -13.51
C SER A 114 -0.12 3.48 -14.16
N ASP A 115 0.72 2.45 -14.25
CA ASP A 115 0.40 1.17 -14.91
C ASP A 115 -0.50 0.25 -14.08
N ASN A 116 -0.62 0.49 -12.78
CA ASN A 116 -1.50 -0.26 -11.88
C ASN A 116 -2.09 0.65 -10.79
N LEU A 117 -3.01 0.09 -10.00
CA LEU A 117 -3.75 0.85 -8.99
C LEU A 117 -2.87 1.43 -7.87
N ILE A 118 -1.71 0.85 -7.55
CA ILE A 118 -0.77 1.43 -6.57
C ILE A 118 -0.20 2.73 -7.12
N GLU A 119 0.35 2.67 -8.33
CA GLU A 119 0.94 3.83 -9.00
C GLU A 119 -0.11 4.90 -9.26
N ARG A 120 -1.30 4.49 -9.73
CA ARG A 120 -2.41 5.41 -9.95
C ARG A 120 -2.88 6.08 -8.66
N ALA A 121 -3.01 5.34 -7.56
CA ALA A 121 -3.41 5.93 -6.28
C ALA A 121 -2.37 6.95 -5.77
N ALA A 122 -1.08 6.69 -6.00
CA ALA A 122 -0.01 7.63 -5.67
C ALA A 122 -0.04 8.88 -6.56
N ASP A 123 -0.24 8.71 -7.86
CA ASP A 123 -0.43 9.80 -8.82
C ASP A 123 -1.65 10.68 -8.44
N VAL A 124 -2.77 10.05 -8.06
CA VAL A 124 -3.92 10.78 -7.49
C VAL A 124 -3.55 11.52 -6.21
N ALA A 125 -2.78 10.92 -5.30
CA ALA A 125 -2.35 11.61 -4.10
C ALA A 125 -1.50 12.86 -4.42
N ILE A 126 -0.56 12.75 -5.36
CA ILE A 126 0.31 13.84 -5.79
C ILE A 126 -0.52 14.97 -6.42
N LYS A 127 -1.33 14.68 -7.44
CA LYS A 127 -2.05 15.70 -8.20
C LYS A 127 -3.13 16.44 -7.38
N GLU A 128 -3.63 15.80 -6.32
CA GLU A 128 -4.60 16.37 -5.39
C GLU A 128 -3.94 17.05 -4.18
N GLY A 129 -2.60 17.15 -4.14
CA GLY A 129 -1.87 17.78 -3.03
C GLY A 129 -2.01 17.04 -1.69
N ARG A 130 -2.20 15.72 -1.73
CA ARG A 130 -2.40 14.88 -0.56
C ARG A 130 -1.09 14.36 -0.02
N LYS A 131 -1.11 13.94 1.25
CA LYS A 131 0.08 13.39 1.89
C LYS A 131 0.40 12.00 1.33
N LEU A 132 1.47 11.89 0.57
CA LEU A 132 2.06 10.64 0.13
C LEU A 132 3.34 10.37 0.93
N ILE A 133 3.44 9.19 1.54
CA ILE A 133 4.64 8.74 2.26
C ILE A 133 5.15 7.47 1.58
N LEU A 134 6.38 7.49 1.10
CA LEU A 134 7.07 6.32 0.59
C LEU A 134 8.06 5.84 1.65
N VAL A 135 8.05 4.54 1.94
CA VAL A 135 8.99 3.91 2.88
C VAL A 135 9.94 3.01 2.07
N PRO A 136 10.91 3.58 1.35
CA PRO A 136 11.82 2.81 0.52
C PRO A 136 12.67 1.89 1.40
N ARG A 137 12.80 0.62 1.01
CA ARG A 137 13.77 -0.30 1.61
C ARG A 137 14.68 -0.80 0.50
N GLU A 138 15.89 -0.24 0.47
CA GLU A 138 16.99 -0.70 -0.37
C GLU A 138 18.32 -0.30 0.25
N SER A 139 19.39 -1.08 -0.01
CA SER A 139 20.76 -0.66 0.29
C SER A 139 21.76 -1.48 -0.54
N PRO A 140 22.76 -0.84 -1.18
CA PRO A 140 22.99 0.60 -1.26
C PRO A 140 21.99 1.30 -2.22
N PHE A 141 21.89 2.63 -2.11
CA PHE A 141 21.18 3.44 -3.11
C PHE A 141 22.11 3.82 -4.26
N SER A 142 21.64 3.62 -5.50
CA SER A 142 22.29 4.16 -6.70
C SER A 142 21.90 5.62 -6.93
N ALA A 143 22.62 6.33 -7.81
CA ALA A 143 22.25 7.68 -8.21
C ALA A 143 20.84 7.76 -8.82
N ILE A 144 20.42 6.73 -9.57
CA ILE A 144 19.06 6.63 -10.15
C ILE A 144 18.00 6.58 -9.04
N HIS A 145 18.26 5.81 -7.96
CA HIS A 145 17.33 5.75 -6.84
C HIS A 145 17.22 7.10 -6.13
N LEU A 146 18.35 7.80 -5.95
CA LEU A 146 18.41 9.10 -5.28
C LEU A 146 17.76 10.22 -6.10
N GLU A 147 17.87 10.19 -7.42
CA GLU A 147 17.20 11.16 -8.30
C GLU A 147 15.67 11.01 -8.30
N ASN A 148 15.18 9.76 -8.19
CA ASN A 148 13.75 9.48 -8.10
C ASN A 148 13.12 9.79 -6.73
N MET A 149 13.92 10.01 -5.66
CA MET A 149 13.44 10.33 -4.30
C MET A 149 13.33 11.83 -4.08
#